data_AF-A0A6L7PB55-F1
#
_entry.id   AF-A0A6L7PB55-F1
#
_cell.length_a   1.000
_cell.length_b   1.000
_cell.length_c   1.000
_cell.angle_alpha   90.00
_cell.angle_beta   90.00
_cell.angle_gamma   90.00
#
_symmetry.space_group_name_H-M   'P 1'
#
loop_
_entity.id
_entity.type
_entity.pdbx_description
1 polymer ?
#
loop_
_entity_poly.entity_id
_entity_poly.type
_entity_poly.pdbx_seq_one_letter_code
_entity_poly.pdbx_strand_id
1 'polypeptide(L)'
;MHTAGTRGLGSLSSTDVQPLEPPSDDRWIETAEALMHDECWCWGQDVLYPDGNLLIRYGLERTAALGADGRTAGYTGSINDRGGVWLRGAGVFYSSGSGSGIFLGRYDMRPRVITRDAPPLDTWIERGLDAFPLATASEQGIATACLLVPEACAWIAAYEHWITEAVGVEHREECLERWARGETPAGEFAQRWDALGRGFRTETLFLS
;
A
#
# COMPACT_ATOMS: atom_id res chain seq x y z
N MET A 1 40.10 -8.56 -23.38
CA MET A 1 39.80 -8.91 -21.97
C MET A 1 40.01 -7.64 -21.16
N HIS A 2 38.96 -6.83 -21.01
CA HIS A 2 39.00 -5.52 -20.34
C HIS A 2 38.18 -5.59 -19.06
N THR A 3 38.84 -5.29 -17.93
CA THR A 3 38.30 -5.22 -16.57
C THR A 3 37.49 -3.94 -16.38
N ALA A 4 36.26 -4.10 -15.88
CA ALA A 4 35.35 -3.02 -15.52
C ALA A 4 35.80 -2.34 -14.22
N GLY A 5 35.83 -1.00 -14.24
CA GLY A 5 36.23 -0.15 -13.13
C GLY A 5 35.12 0.06 -12.11
N THR A 6 35.50 -0.10 -10.84
CA THR A 6 34.76 0.25 -9.64
C THR A 6 34.52 1.77 -9.59
N ARG A 7 33.27 2.22 -9.56
CA ARG A 7 32.93 3.61 -9.24
C ARG A 7 32.63 3.71 -7.75
N GLY A 8 33.35 4.62 -7.09
CA GLY A 8 33.18 4.94 -5.67
C GLY A 8 31.82 5.57 -5.41
N LEU A 9 31.18 5.07 -4.35
CA LEU A 9 30.03 5.69 -3.71
C LEU A 9 30.52 6.92 -2.95
N GLY A 10 30.15 8.11 -3.44
CA GLY A 10 30.21 9.33 -2.67
C GLY A 10 29.21 9.23 -1.52
N SER A 11 29.70 9.45 -0.31
CA SER A 11 28.89 9.60 0.90
C SER A 11 27.95 10.79 0.74
N LEU A 12 26.67 10.52 0.56
CA LEU A 12 25.62 11.50 0.85
C LEU A 12 25.29 11.36 2.34
N SER A 13 25.32 12.49 3.03
CA SER A 13 24.95 12.65 4.43
C SER A 13 23.52 12.13 4.63
N SER A 14 23.39 10.98 5.28
CA SER A 14 22.14 10.48 5.82
C SER A 14 21.68 11.46 6.90
N THR A 15 20.72 12.31 6.58
CA THR A 15 19.95 13.00 7.62
C THR A 15 19.32 11.91 8.45
N ASP A 16 19.70 11.77 9.73
CA ASP A 16 19.08 10.86 10.68
C ASP A 16 17.63 11.31 10.93
N VAL A 17 16.74 10.97 9.99
CA VAL A 17 15.30 11.13 10.18
C VAL A 17 14.90 10.06 11.18
N GLN A 18 14.62 10.49 12.41
CA GLN A 18 14.13 9.59 13.45
C GLN A 18 12.81 8.95 12.97
N PRO A 19 12.62 7.63 13.15
CA PRO A 19 11.36 6.99 12.80
C PRO A 19 10.18 7.65 13.51
N LEU A 20 9.08 7.85 12.80
CA LEU A 20 7.83 8.32 13.42
C LEU A 20 7.34 7.28 14.45
N GLU A 21 6.84 7.76 15.57
CA GLU A 21 6.19 6.91 16.56
C GLU A 21 4.91 6.29 15.96
N PRO A 22 4.63 5.00 16.24
CA PRO A 22 3.38 4.38 15.82
C PRO A 22 2.19 5.10 16.50
N PRO A 23 1.02 5.14 15.84
CA PRO A 23 -0.20 5.61 16.50
C PRO A 23 -0.52 4.73 17.69
N SER A 24 -1.21 5.29 18.68
CA SER A 24 -1.80 4.50 19.77
C SER A 24 -2.82 3.52 19.22
N ASP A 25 -2.99 2.38 19.90
CA ASP A 25 -3.89 1.31 19.44
C ASP A 25 -5.28 1.86 19.10
N ASP A 26 -5.88 2.64 20.00
CA ASP A 26 -7.22 3.25 19.89
C ASP A 26 -7.40 4.20 18.70
N ARG A 27 -6.31 4.71 18.12
CA ARG A 27 -6.33 5.61 16.96
C ARG A 27 -5.80 4.98 15.69
N TRP A 28 -5.36 3.72 15.74
CA TRP A 28 -4.70 3.07 14.61
C TRP A 28 -5.62 2.99 13.39
N ILE A 29 -6.89 2.58 13.56
CA ILE A 29 -7.85 2.44 12.44
C ILE A 29 -8.11 3.78 11.77
N GLU A 30 -8.47 4.82 12.54
CA GLU A 30 -8.71 6.16 12.00
C GLU A 30 -7.48 6.71 11.24
N THR A 31 -6.28 6.53 11.83
CA THR A 31 -5.03 6.96 11.21
C THR A 31 -4.74 6.20 9.92
N ALA A 32 -4.96 4.88 9.93
CA ALA A 32 -4.76 4.02 8.77
C ALA A 32 -5.73 4.35 7.64
N GLU A 33 -7.00 4.64 7.96
CA GLU A 33 -8.03 5.00 6.98
C GLU A 33 -7.73 6.34 6.33
N ALA A 34 -7.36 7.35 7.12
CA ALA A 34 -6.96 8.65 6.59
C ALA A 34 -5.74 8.50 5.65
N LEU A 35 -4.72 7.76 6.07
CA LEU A 35 -3.53 7.55 5.25
C LEU A 35 -3.84 6.75 3.96
N MET A 36 -4.61 5.67 4.05
CA MET A 36 -5.03 4.90 2.87
C MET A 36 -5.90 5.72 1.92
N HIS A 37 -6.71 6.62 2.45
CA HIS A 37 -7.57 7.50 1.66
C HIS A 37 -6.75 8.46 0.78
N ASP A 38 -5.70 9.05 1.35
CA ASP A 38 -4.74 9.91 0.67
C ASP A 38 -3.86 9.10 -0.29
N GLU A 39 -3.36 7.94 0.13
CA GLU A 39 -2.56 7.02 -0.68
C GLU A 39 -3.29 6.61 -1.98
N CYS A 40 -4.57 6.23 -1.87
CA CYS A 40 -5.37 5.87 -3.04
C CYS A 40 -5.55 7.05 -4.02
N TRP A 41 -5.60 8.29 -3.52
CA TRP A 41 -5.62 9.48 -4.37
C TRP A 41 -4.27 9.67 -5.06
N CYS A 42 -3.17 9.58 -4.30
CA CYS A 42 -1.80 9.66 -4.80
C CYS A 42 -1.52 8.63 -5.90
N TRP A 43 -1.90 7.35 -5.73
CA TRP A 43 -1.83 6.36 -6.80
C TRP A 43 -2.61 6.76 -8.06
N GLY A 44 -3.76 7.41 -7.89
CA GLY A 44 -4.54 7.96 -8.99
C GLY A 44 -3.76 9.04 -9.77
N GLN A 45 -3.04 9.91 -9.06
CA GLN A 45 -2.18 10.93 -9.68
C GLN A 45 -0.91 10.32 -10.31
N ASP A 46 -0.35 9.27 -9.70
CA ASP A 46 0.81 8.54 -10.20
C ASP A 46 0.57 7.90 -11.57
N VAL A 47 -0.67 7.46 -11.81
CA VAL A 47 -1.12 6.98 -13.13
C VAL A 47 -1.11 8.09 -14.18
N LEU A 48 -1.37 9.33 -13.76
CA LEU A 48 -1.49 10.52 -14.61
C LEU A 48 -0.18 11.32 -14.72
N TYR A 49 0.92 10.82 -14.14
CA TYR A 49 2.18 11.53 -14.12
C TYR A 49 2.66 11.87 -15.56
N PRO A 50 3.10 13.11 -15.83
CA PRO A 50 3.38 13.58 -17.20
C PRO A 50 4.38 12.73 -17.98
N ASP A 51 5.42 12.22 -17.31
CA ASP A 51 6.46 11.39 -17.95
C ASP A 51 6.14 9.89 -17.89
N GLY A 52 4.86 9.57 -17.76
CA GLY A 52 4.34 8.21 -17.78
C GLY A 52 4.02 7.65 -16.39
N ASN A 53 3.18 6.63 -16.40
CA ASN A 53 2.60 6.01 -15.23
C ASN A 53 3.68 5.49 -14.24
N LEU A 54 3.73 6.09 -13.05
CA LEU A 54 4.75 5.76 -12.04
C LEU A 54 4.58 4.36 -11.45
N LEU A 55 3.35 3.84 -11.33
CA LEU A 55 3.13 2.46 -10.89
C LEU A 55 3.76 1.46 -11.88
N ILE A 56 3.63 1.72 -13.18
CA ILE A 56 4.27 0.88 -14.21
C ILE A 56 5.79 1.03 -14.15
N ARG A 57 6.30 2.25 -13.96
CA ARG A 57 7.75 2.49 -13.82
C ARG A 57 8.35 1.81 -12.58
N TYR A 58 7.58 1.69 -11.50
CA TYR A 58 7.97 0.94 -10.30
C TYR A 58 7.99 -0.57 -10.53
N GLY A 59 7.28 -1.06 -11.56
CA GLY A 59 7.25 -2.47 -11.95
C GLY A 59 5.89 -3.14 -11.83
N LEU A 60 4.80 -2.38 -11.62
CA LEU A 60 3.44 -2.95 -11.67
C LEU A 60 2.97 -3.08 -13.11
N GLU A 61 2.13 -4.08 -13.34
CA GLU A 61 1.41 -4.29 -14.58
C GLU A 61 -0.01 -3.76 -14.46
N ARG A 62 -0.46 -3.08 -15.52
CA ARG A 62 -1.85 -2.62 -15.62
C ARG A 62 -2.75 -3.81 -15.95
N THR A 63 -3.64 -4.15 -15.04
CA THR A 63 -4.72 -5.12 -15.29
C THR A 63 -5.87 -4.45 -16.03
N ALA A 64 -6.65 -5.24 -16.78
CA ALA A 64 -7.83 -4.74 -17.47
C ALA A 64 -8.79 -4.05 -16.48
N ALA A 65 -9.47 -3.01 -16.95
CA ALA A 65 -10.60 -2.46 -16.21
C ALA A 65 -11.67 -3.55 -16.11
N LEU A 66 -12.18 -3.77 -14.90
CA LEU A 66 -13.20 -4.79 -14.66
C LEU A 66 -14.43 -4.07 -14.09
N GLY A 67 -15.61 -4.37 -14.64
CA GLY A 67 -16.87 -3.69 -14.33
C GLY A 67 -17.55 -3.08 -15.56
N ALA A 68 -18.87 -2.90 -15.49
CA ALA A 68 -19.70 -2.44 -16.61
C ALA A 68 -19.38 -1.01 -17.10
N ASP A 69 -18.72 -0.20 -16.28
CA ASP A 69 -18.31 1.16 -16.63
C ASP A 69 -16.96 1.23 -17.36
N GLY A 70 -16.16 0.15 -17.33
CA GLY A 70 -14.84 0.05 -17.96
C GLY A 70 -13.80 1.06 -17.46
N ARG A 71 -14.04 1.75 -16.34
CA ARG A 71 -13.25 2.95 -15.95
C ARG A 71 -12.22 2.70 -14.86
N THR A 72 -12.38 1.65 -14.05
CA THR A 72 -11.47 1.40 -12.93
C THR A 72 -10.43 0.34 -13.29
N ALA A 73 -9.30 0.79 -13.84
CA ALA A 73 -8.13 -0.06 -14.03
C ALA A 73 -7.52 -0.45 -12.67
N GLY A 74 -7.05 -1.69 -12.56
CA GLY A 74 -6.23 -2.12 -11.42
C GLY A 74 -4.77 -2.28 -11.82
N TYR A 75 -3.88 -2.29 -10.85
CA TYR A 75 -2.46 -2.55 -11.05
C TYR A 75 -2.02 -3.72 -10.20
N THR A 76 -1.11 -4.55 -10.70
CA THR A 76 -0.59 -5.69 -9.96
C THR A 76 0.92 -5.77 -10.05
N GLY A 77 1.58 -6.15 -8.97
CA GLY A 77 3.03 -6.37 -8.94
C GLY A 77 3.35 -7.70 -8.28
N SER A 78 4.42 -8.35 -8.69
CA SER A 78 4.94 -9.54 -8.02
C SER A 78 5.82 -9.12 -6.84
N ILE A 79 5.59 -9.71 -5.66
CA ILE A 79 6.48 -9.57 -4.50
C ILE A 79 7.55 -10.67 -4.52
N ASN A 80 7.15 -11.87 -4.96
CA ASN A 80 8.01 -13.03 -5.19
C ASN A 80 7.30 -13.95 -6.21
N ASP A 81 7.79 -15.18 -6.40
CA ASP A 81 7.23 -16.14 -7.36
C ASP A 81 5.75 -16.50 -7.13
N ARG A 82 5.22 -16.27 -5.93
CA ARG A 82 3.86 -16.64 -5.52
C ARG A 82 3.05 -15.51 -4.89
N GLY A 83 3.73 -14.53 -4.32
CA GLY A 83 3.14 -13.36 -3.66
C GLY A 83 3.00 -12.18 -4.60
N GLY A 84 2.06 -11.30 -4.29
CA GLY A 84 1.76 -10.15 -5.12
C GLY A 84 1.03 -9.05 -4.36
N VAL A 85 0.93 -7.92 -5.04
CA VAL A 85 0.15 -6.76 -4.65
C VAL A 85 -0.85 -6.44 -5.76
N TRP A 86 -2.06 -6.04 -5.38
CA TRP A 86 -3.10 -5.60 -6.31
C TRP A 86 -3.70 -4.29 -5.81
N LEU A 87 -3.51 -3.22 -6.58
CA LEU A 87 -4.01 -1.89 -6.30
C LEU A 87 -5.24 -1.59 -7.12
N ARG A 88 -6.27 -1.04 -6.46
CA ARG A 88 -7.45 -0.46 -7.11
C ARG A 88 -7.89 0.77 -6.30
N GLY A 89 -8.74 1.61 -6.88
CA GLY A 89 -9.27 2.80 -6.18
C GLY A 89 -10.04 2.52 -4.88
N ALA A 90 -10.35 1.24 -4.59
CA ALA A 90 -10.99 0.80 -3.36
C ALA A 90 -10.00 0.36 -2.26
N GLY A 91 -8.70 0.19 -2.56
CA GLY A 91 -7.68 -0.25 -1.60
C GLY A 91 -6.67 -1.22 -2.21
N VAL A 92 -6.01 -1.99 -1.34
CA VAL A 92 -4.92 -2.91 -1.69
C VAL A 92 -5.23 -4.33 -1.24
N PHE A 93 -4.94 -5.29 -2.10
CA PHE A 93 -4.76 -6.68 -1.70
C PHE A 93 -3.28 -7.03 -1.69
N TYR A 94 -2.83 -7.70 -0.64
CA TYR A 94 -1.44 -8.11 -0.44
C TYR A 94 -1.38 -9.59 -0.05
N SER A 95 -0.45 -10.32 -0.67
CA SER A 95 -0.11 -11.69 -0.29
C SER A 95 1.38 -11.94 -0.40
N SER A 96 1.95 -12.64 0.58
CA SER A 96 3.32 -13.13 0.55
C SER A 96 3.49 -14.46 -0.20
N GLY A 97 2.40 -15.05 -0.72
CA GLY A 97 2.43 -16.32 -1.46
C GLY A 97 2.28 -17.57 -0.60
N SER A 98 1.68 -17.44 0.60
CA SER A 98 1.52 -18.50 1.61
C SER A 98 0.19 -19.28 1.52
N GLY A 99 -0.58 -19.11 0.44
CA GLY A 99 -1.94 -19.61 0.28
C GLY A 99 -3.02 -18.65 0.80
N SER A 100 -2.66 -17.43 1.20
CA SER A 100 -3.57 -16.43 1.76
C SER A 100 -3.10 -15.01 1.49
N GLY A 101 -4.03 -14.07 1.52
CA GLY A 101 -3.73 -12.65 1.49
C GLY A 101 -4.72 -11.84 2.34
N ILE A 102 -4.38 -10.58 2.51
CA ILE A 102 -5.25 -9.59 3.15
C ILE A 102 -5.71 -8.56 2.14
N PHE A 103 -6.91 -8.06 2.35
CA PHE A 103 -7.40 -6.84 1.74
C PHE A 103 -7.51 -5.73 2.78
N LEU A 104 -6.98 -4.55 2.44
CA LEU A 104 -7.05 -3.31 3.22
C LEU A 104 -7.80 -2.25 2.40
N GLY A 105 -8.92 -1.76 2.94
CA GLY A 105 -9.84 -0.89 2.23
C GLY A 105 -9.54 0.59 2.41
N ARG A 106 -9.84 1.37 1.37
CA ARG A 106 -9.74 2.84 1.39
C ARG A 106 -10.55 3.52 2.50
N TYR A 107 -11.67 2.92 2.88
CA TYR A 107 -12.62 3.46 3.85
C TYR A 107 -12.91 2.49 5.01
N ASP A 108 -12.17 1.37 5.05
CA ASP A 108 -12.30 0.33 6.07
C ASP A 108 -10.96 -0.42 6.13
N MET A 109 -10.09 0.01 7.03
CA MET A 109 -8.76 -0.58 7.19
C MET A 109 -8.74 -1.84 8.05
N ARG A 110 -9.90 -2.34 8.47
CA ARG A 110 -9.97 -3.66 9.13
C ARG A 110 -9.61 -4.74 8.12
N PRO A 111 -8.56 -5.53 8.37
CA PRO A 111 -8.06 -6.48 7.39
C PRO A 111 -9.09 -7.56 7.14
N ARG A 112 -9.33 -7.86 5.86
CA ARG A 112 -10.16 -8.97 5.41
C ARG A 112 -9.27 -10.05 4.86
N VAL A 113 -9.42 -11.28 5.36
CA VAL A 113 -8.55 -12.39 5.00
C VAL A 113 -9.19 -13.20 3.88
N ILE A 114 -8.39 -13.50 2.86
CA ILE A 114 -8.79 -14.31 1.71
C ILE A 114 -7.84 -15.51 1.65
N THR A 115 -8.37 -16.72 1.63
CA THR A 115 -7.61 -17.98 1.59
C THR A 115 -7.12 -18.33 0.17
N ARG A 116 -6.51 -17.33 -0.50
CA ARG A 116 -5.91 -17.43 -1.85
C ARG A 116 -4.77 -16.42 -1.95
N ASP A 117 -3.77 -16.71 -2.78
CA ASP A 117 -2.63 -15.81 -3.02
C ASP A 117 -2.95 -14.63 -3.96
N ALA A 118 -4.06 -14.74 -4.69
CA ALA A 118 -4.57 -13.69 -5.57
C ALA A 118 -6.02 -13.37 -5.20
N PRO A 119 -6.44 -12.10 -5.31
CA PRO A 119 -7.80 -11.73 -5.00
C PRO A 119 -8.75 -12.35 -6.04
N PRO A 120 -9.93 -12.84 -5.64
CA PRO A 120 -10.96 -13.23 -6.60
C PRO A 120 -11.56 -11.95 -7.21
N LEU A 121 -10.91 -11.44 -8.26
CA LEU A 121 -11.20 -10.15 -8.87
C LEU A 121 -12.69 -9.99 -9.19
N ASP A 122 -13.31 -11.02 -9.79
CA ASP A 122 -14.75 -11.06 -10.11
C ASP A 122 -15.64 -10.81 -8.89
N THR A 123 -15.33 -11.47 -7.76
CA THR A 123 -16.08 -11.29 -6.51
C THR A 123 -15.91 -9.89 -5.93
N TRP A 124 -14.69 -9.34 -6.00
CA TRP A 124 -14.41 -7.98 -5.56
C TRP A 124 -15.24 -6.97 -6.37
N ILE A 125 -15.33 -7.14 -7.69
CA ILE A 125 -16.10 -6.23 -8.56
C ILE A 125 -17.60 -6.34 -8.32
N GLU A 126 -18.13 -7.56 -8.25
CA GLU A 126 -19.57 -7.80 -8.21
C GLU A 126 -20.19 -7.54 -6.83
N ARG A 127 -19.47 -7.92 -5.78
CA ARG A 127 -20.01 -7.96 -4.42
C ARG A 127 -19.34 -6.96 -3.48
N GLY A 128 -18.35 -6.23 -3.97
CA GLY A 128 -17.59 -5.28 -3.18
C GLY A 128 -16.74 -5.97 -2.10
N LEU A 129 -16.20 -5.16 -1.21
CA LEU A 129 -15.25 -5.58 -0.17
C LEU A 129 -15.92 -6.39 0.96
N ASP A 130 -17.22 -6.19 1.17
CA ASP A 130 -18.01 -6.90 2.18
C ASP A 130 -18.20 -8.39 1.88
N ALA A 131 -17.81 -8.83 0.67
CA ALA A 131 -17.83 -10.23 0.30
C ALA A 131 -16.77 -11.08 1.02
N PHE A 132 -15.77 -10.45 1.64
CA PHE A 132 -14.66 -11.13 2.29
C PHE A 132 -14.76 -11.05 3.82
N PRO A 133 -14.45 -12.15 4.54
CA PRO A 133 -14.54 -12.19 5.99
C PRO A 133 -13.49 -11.27 6.61
N LEU A 134 -13.89 -10.57 7.68
CA LEU A 134 -12.95 -9.88 8.56
C LEU A 134 -11.96 -10.88 9.15
N ALA A 135 -10.71 -10.45 9.36
CA ALA A 135 -9.67 -11.28 9.98
C ALA A 135 -10.11 -11.85 11.34
N THR A 136 -10.88 -11.07 12.11
CA THR A 136 -11.42 -11.44 13.42
C THR A 136 -12.41 -12.60 13.41
N ALA A 137 -12.86 -13.06 12.23
CA ALA A 137 -13.78 -14.18 12.12
C ALA A 137 -13.16 -15.53 12.55
N SER A 138 -11.83 -15.63 12.67
CA SER A 138 -11.14 -16.85 13.13
C SER A 138 -9.75 -16.55 13.70
N GLU A 139 -9.24 -17.45 14.55
CA GLU A 139 -7.85 -17.37 15.06
C GLU A 139 -6.81 -17.38 13.93
N GLN A 140 -7.04 -18.21 12.90
CA GLN A 140 -6.17 -18.24 11.73
C GLN A 140 -6.21 -16.91 10.95
N GLY A 141 -7.38 -16.28 10.86
CA GLY A 141 -7.53 -14.96 10.23
C GLY A 141 -6.77 -13.87 10.99
N ILE A 142 -6.85 -13.87 12.32
CA ILE A 142 -6.09 -12.98 13.19
C ILE A 142 -4.59 -13.18 12.97
N ALA A 143 -4.10 -14.42 13.04
CA ALA A 143 -2.68 -14.73 12.84
C ALA A 143 -2.20 -14.29 11.44
N THR A 144 -3.02 -14.50 10.41
CA THR A 144 -2.73 -14.07 9.03
C THR A 144 -2.64 -12.55 8.93
N ALA A 145 -3.55 -11.81 9.56
CA ALA A 145 -3.51 -10.35 9.56
C ALA A 145 -2.28 -9.80 10.31
N CYS A 146 -1.94 -10.36 11.48
CA CYS A 146 -0.76 -9.96 12.24
C CYS A 146 0.56 -10.17 11.47
N LEU A 147 0.59 -11.13 10.55
CA LEU A 147 1.71 -11.32 9.64
C LEU A 147 1.68 -10.32 8.47
N LEU A 148 0.56 -10.26 7.75
CA LEU A 148 0.53 -9.61 6.43
C LEU A 148 0.27 -8.11 6.48
N VAL A 149 -0.36 -7.56 7.53
CA VAL A 149 -0.61 -6.11 7.62
C VAL A 149 0.71 -5.33 7.72
N PRO A 150 1.65 -5.69 8.61
CA PRO A 150 2.96 -5.04 8.64
C PRO A 150 3.72 -5.15 7.32
N GLU A 151 3.68 -6.30 6.64
CA GLU A 151 4.33 -6.51 5.34
C GLU A 151 3.71 -5.64 4.25
N ALA A 152 2.38 -5.52 4.21
CA ALA A 152 1.68 -4.64 3.28
C ALA A 152 2.03 -3.16 3.53
N CYS A 153 2.04 -2.73 4.78
CA CYS A 153 2.46 -1.37 5.15
C CYS A 153 3.90 -1.09 4.72
N ALA A 154 4.83 -2.01 4.98
CA ALA A 154 6.22 -1.88 4.56
C ALA A 154 6.38 -1.82 3.04
N TRP A 155 5.55 -2.56 2.29
CA TRP A 155 5.55 -2.48 0.82
C TRP A 155 5.10 -1.10 0.32
N ILE A 156 4.04 -0.53 0.90
CA ILE A 156 3.57 0.81 0.54
C ILE A 156 4.64 1.86 0.92
N ALA A 157 5.26 1.73 2.09
CA ALA A 157 6.35 2.61 2.50
C ALA A 157 7.54 2.58 1.52
N ALA A 158 7.92 1.38 1.05
CA ALA A 158 8.97 1.23 0.05
C ALA A 158 8.61 1.89 -1.29
N TYR A 159 7.35 1.78 -1.72
CA TYR A 159 6.86 2.49 -2.90
C TYR A 159 6.97 4.02 -2.73
N GLU A 160 6.55 4.56 -1.59
CA GLU A 160 6.59 6.00 -1.30
C GLU A 160 8.02 6.55 -1.18
N HIS A 161 8.95 5.74 -0.64
CA HIS A 161 10.38 6.06 -0.70
C HIS A 161 10.87 6.14 -2.15
N TRP A 162 10.52 5.15 -2.97
CA TRP A 162 10.89 5.14 -4.37
C TRP A 162 10.30 6.34 -5.13
N ILE A 163 9.06 6.75 -4.84
CA ILE A 163 8.46 7.95 -5.45
C ILE A 163 9.32 9.18 -5.16
N THR A 164 9.67 9.38 -3.89
CA THR A 164 10.50 10.51 -3.46
C THR A 164 11.86 10.49 -4.17
N GLU A 165 12.49 9.32 -4.30
CA GLU A 165 13.76 9.16 -5.01
C GLU A 165 13.65 9.38 -6.52
N ALA A 166 12.54 8.94 -7.13
CA ALA A 166 12.36 8.91 -8.58
C ALA A 166 11.90 10.24 -9.15
N VAL A 167 11.04 10.97 -8.43
CA VAL A 167 10.39 12.20 -8.93
C VAL A 167 10.39 13.37 -7.94
N GLY A 168 10.96 13.20 -6.75
CA GLY A 168 11.00 14.24 -5.72
C GLY A 168 9.77 14.27 -4.81
N VAL A 169 9.91 14.90 -3.64
CA VAL A 169 8.81 15.06 -2.67
C VAL A 169 7.75 16.04 -3.18
N GLU A 170 8.14 16.96 -4.06
CA GLU A 170 7.31 18.00 -4.65
C GLU A 170 6.11 17.38 -5.39
N HIS A 171 6.28 16.22 -6.02
CA HIS A 171 5.18 15.49 -6.66
C HIS A 171 4.06 15.15 -5.67
N ARG A 172 4.41 14.72 -4.45
CA ARG A 172 3.41 14.43 -3.41
C ARG A 172 2.78 15.71 -2.87
N GLU A 173 3.54 16.78 -2.72
CA GLU A 173 3.02 18.09 -2.33
C GLU A 173 1.94 18.57 -3.33
N GLU A 174 2.24 18.52 -4.63
CA GLU A 174 1.30 18.88 -5.70
C GLU A 174 0.06 17.97 -5.70
N CYS A 175 0.23 16.66 -5.49
CA CYS A 175 -0.88 15.72 -5.42
C CYS A 175 -1.84 16.08 -4.28
N LEU A 176 -1.31 16.40 -3.10
CA LEU A 176 -2.08 16.65 -1.88
C LEU A 176 -2.70 18.04 -1.87
N GLU A 177 -2.02 19.05 -2.43
CA GLU A 177 -2.58 20.38 -2.63
C GLU A 177 -3.85 20.32 -3.48
N ARG A 178 -3.83 19.52 -4.55
CA ARG A 178 -5.00 19.31 -5.43
C ARG A 178 -6.10 18.49 -4.77
N TRP A 179 -5.77 17.69 -3.75
CA TRP A 179 -6.74 16.86 -3.05
C TRP A 179 -7.63 17.67 -2.11
N ALA A 180 -7.11 18.77 -1.54
CA ALA A 180 -7.75 19.64 -0.55
C ALA A 180 -8.24 18.93 0.74
N ARG A 181 -8.08 17.61 0.84
CA ARG A 181 -8.42 16.75 1.98
C ARG A 181 -7.23 15.98 2.52
N GLY A 182 -6.04 16.19 1.94
CA GLY A 182 -4.82 15.54 2.40
C GLY A 182 -4.46 16.02 3.79
N GLU A 183 -4.50 15.11 4.76
CA GLU A 183 -4.11 15.40 6.15
C GLU A 183 -2.65 15.00 6.42
N THR A 184 -2.09 14.18 5.53
CA THR A 184 -0.73 13.66 5.66
C THR A 184 0.29 14.60 5.02
N PRO A 185 1.35 15.01 5.73
CA PRO A 185 2.47 15.74 5.12
C PRO A 185 3.17 14.91 4.04
N ALA A 186 3.41 15.51 2.88
CA ALA A 186 3.98 14.82 1.71
C ALA A 186 5.27 14.04 2.01
N GLY A 187 6.21 14.65 2.74
CA GLY A 187 7.49 14.03 3.10
C GLY A 187 7.41 12.93 4.17
N GLU A 188 6.23 12.68 4.76
CA GLU A 188 6.05 11.72 5.84
C GLU A 188 5.34 10.42 5.39
N PHE A 189 4.89 10.32 4.14
CA PHE A 189 4.10 9.18 3.64
C PHE A 189 4.75 7.82 3.97
N ALA A 190 5.99 7.63 3.55
CA ALA A 190 6.71 6.39 3.79
C ALA A 190 6.87 6.09 5.29
N GLN A 191 7.25 7.10 6.07
CA GLN A 191 7.48 6.95 7.51
C GLN A 191 6.20 6.63 8.29
N ARG A 192 5.05 7.18 7.86
CA ARG A 192 3.75 6.89 8.47
C ARG A 192 3.25 5.51 8.15
N TRP A 193 3.45 5.02 6.92
CA TRP A 193 3.17 3.62 6.58
C TRP A 193 4.02 2.66 7.41
N ASP A 194 5.31 2.94 7.52
CA ASP A 194 6.23 2.19 8.37
C ASP A 194 5.79 2.21 9.86
N ALA A 195 5.39 3.37 10.37
CA ALA A 195 4.90 3.52 11.74
C ALA A 195 3.60 2.73 11.96
N LEU A 196 2.66 2.75 11.01
CA LEU A 196 1.44 1.94 11.06
C LEU A 196 1.74 0.45 11.11
N GLY A 197 2.63 -0.04 10.25
CA GLY A 197 3.04 -1.44 10.22
C GLY A 197 3.68 -1.87 11.55
N ARG A 198 4.59 -1.04 12.10
CA ARG A 198 5.20 -1.28 13.43
C ARG A 198 4.21 -1.18 14.57
N GLY A 199 3.14 -0.41 14.43
CA GLY A 199 2.09 -0.20 15.43
C GLY A 199 0.99 -1.26 15.41
N PHE A 200 0.90 -2.08 14.36
CA PHE A 200 -0.20 -3.04 14.23
C PHE A 200 -0.11 -4.17 15.27
N ARG A 201 -1.20 -4.39 16.00
CA ARG A 201 -1.29 -5.44 17.03
C ARG A 201 -2.60 -6.22 16.87
N THR A 202 -2.69 -7.35 17.56
CA THR A 202 -3.92 -8.15 17.60
C THR A 202 -5.09 -7.33 18.16
N GLU A 203 -4.84 -6.50 19.17
CA GLU A 203 -5.80 -5.63 19.84
C GLU A 203 -6.44 -4.64 18.86
N THR A 204 -5.66 -4.16 17.88
CA THR A 204 -6.10 -3.25 16.82
C THR A 204 -7.26 -3.82 16.00
N LEU A 205 -7.32 -5.15 15.84
CA LEU A 205 -8.35 -5.82 15.06
C LEU A 205 -9.76 -5.72 15.67
N PHE A 206 -9.84 -5.46 16.98
CA PHE A 206 -11.09 -5.48 17.74
C PHE A 206 -11.63 -4.08 18.05
N LEU A 207 -10.97 -3.05 17.57
CA LEU A 207 -11.40 -1.66 17.76
C LEU A 207 -12.59 -1.35 16.84
N SER A 208 -13.55 -0.60 17.40
CA SER A 208 -14.87 -0.30 16.82
C SER A 208 -14.89 1.01 16.07
#